data_AF-A0AAU7K7B6-F1
#
_entry.id   AF-A0AAU7K7B6-F1
#
_cell.length_a   1.000
_cell.length_b   1.000
_cell.length_c   1.000
_cell.angle_alpha   90.00
_cell.angle_beta   90.00
_cell.angle_gamma   90.00
#
_symmetry.space_group_name_H-M   'P 1'
#
loop_
_entity.id
_entity.type
_entity.pdbx_description
1 polymer ?
#
loop_
_entity_poly.entity_id
_entity_poly.type
_entity_poly.pdbx_seq_one_letter_code
_entity_poly.pdbx_strand_id
1 'polypeptide(L)'
;MDRGKQLYFKAAALLLPLVFLCFIEIMLRLFNYGFDPSLFIKDPDQEGYMMMNPTASYKFFSTTANATQGNRERFSTVKPKNTFRIFVIGESTTAGYPYMHNGSFHRWLQYRLMHQYQDLNFEVINVSLTAVNSYTVVDFAKQIVNNEPDLVLVYTGHNEYYGALGIGSTSQIKGNSTWIKLVIKLRQLKLVQLSDRIIDAVAKLSGRKIDKRENLMKRMVTKQQIAYQSADFNRGIAQFSNNMDELCRLLSKKHIPTVISTLVSNEKDLKPFISAGKFSAQKHYAAGQKQYANGDFKAAKANFVLAKEYDQLRFRAPESFNQIIRKLCKQYPGIYLADTRALFEKNETGGIIGKETILEHVHPNLLGYAIMSESFYQQINARNLIPAKKQSEMSFLQLLANMPVTKVDSLYGVYQIMMLRSGWPFNEPINSYNRGNSIEEQLAGALAVDRITWRTAMDELYKTAMANGDKRKALKVTEAVLLENPYQTSYYTYAGRLCFELEDLETADFYFKKAYDLEPTSGNANNLFLFYFKSDLPEKALQYNNELKHAAQQTYLDTQTEEILKNIIKLKKQTRSDNINELIASYYHQLRADEAAAKYTKKNSR
;
A
#
# COMPACT_ATOMS: atom_id res chain seq x y z
N MET A 1 -5.23 69.04 -0.15
CA MET A 1 -5.63 67.76 -0.77
C MET A 1 -6.65 67.11 0.14
N ASP A 2 -7.86 66.85 -0.34
CA ASP A 2 -8.96 66.29 0.46
C ASP A 2 -8.51 64.97 1.14
N ARG A 3 -8.82 64.82 2.44
CA ARG A 3 -8.42 63.66 3.26
C ARG A 3 -8.87 62.34 2.61
N GLY A 4 -10.03 62.35 1.94
CA GLY A 4 -10.54 61.22 1.17
C GLY A 4 -9.65 60.84 -0.03
N LYS A 5 -9.18 61.82 -0.79
CA LYS A 5 -8.28 61.60 -1.95
C LYS A 5 -6.89 61.08 -1.52
N GLN A 6 -6.39 61.53 -0.37
CA GLN A 6 -5.14 61.01 0.20
C GLN A 6 -5.28 59.57 0.70
N LEU A 7 -6.40 59.23 1.33
CA LEU A 7 -6.68 57.86 1.76
C LEU A 7 -6.81 56.92 0.56
N TYR A 8 -7.53 57.35 -0.49
CA TYR A 8 -7.66 56.60 -1.74
C TYR A 8 -6.30 56.37 -2.41
N PHE A 9 -5.47 57.41 -2.52
CA PHE A 9 -4.13 57.27 -3.12
C PHE A 9 -3.25 56.29 -2.33
N LYS A 10 -3.25 56.37 -0.99
CA LYS A 10 -2.50 55.43 -0.13
C LYS A 10 -3.02 54.00 -0.26
N ALA A 11 -4.34 53.81 -0.29
CA ALA A 11 -4.94 52.50 -0.49
C ALA A 11 -4.61 51.94 -1.89
N ALA A 12 -4.72 52.75 -2.94
CA ALA A 12 -4.37 52.36 -4.30
C ALA A 12 -2.88 52.01 -4.44
N ALA A 13 -1.98 52.80 -3.85
CA ALA A 13 -0.54 52.52 -3.84
C ALA A 13 -0.19 51.21 -3.11
N LEU A 14 -0.92 50.87 -2.04
CA LEU A 14 -0.75 49.59 -1.33
C LEU A 14 -1.36 48.40 -2.07
N LEU A 15 -2.49 48.59 -2.76
CA LEU A 15 -3.22 47.52 -3.44
C LEU A 15 -2.66 47.21 -4.84
N LEU A 16 -2.10 48.20 -5.54
CA LEU A 16 -1.64 48.03 -6.92
C LEU A 16 -0.62 46.89 -7.09
N PRO A 17 0.41 46.71 -6.23
CA PRO A 17 1.31 45.56 -6.32
C PRO A 17 0.60 44.22 -6.09
N LEU A 18 -0.39 44.17 -5.19
CA LEU A 18 -1.17 42.95 -4.94
C LEU A 18 -2.05 42.60 -6.14
N VAL A 19 -2.70 43.60 -6.76
CA VAL A 19 -3.47 43.41 -8.00
C VAL A 19 -2.57 42.91 -9.12
N PHE A 20 -1.36 43.44 -9.25
CA PHE A 20 -0.38 42.99 -10.25
C PHE A 20 0.07 41.55 -10.01
N LEU A 21 0.38 41.16 -8.77
CA LEU A 21 0.69 39.77 -8.43
C LEU A 21 -0.50 38.84 -8.71
N CYS A 22 -1.73 39.24 -8.34
CA CYS A 22 -2.93 38.48 -8.67
C CYS A 22 -3.10 38.31 -10.18
N PHE A 23 -2.83 39.35 -10.98
CA PHE A 23 -2.86 39.27 -12.43
C PHE A 23 -1.84 38.26 -12.97
N ILE A 24 -0.59 38.29 -12.49
CA ILE A 24 0.42 37.29 -12.90
C ILE A 24 -0.01 35.88 -12.50
N GLU A 25 -0.52 35.67 -11.28
CA GLU A 25 -1.02 34.37 -10.84
C GLU A 25 -2.13 33.85 -11.75
N ILE A 26 -3.07 34.71 -12.17
CA ILE A 26 -4.14 34.36 -13.12
C ILE A 26 -3.53 33.97 -14.47
N MET A 27 -2.61 34.78 -15.01
CA MET A 27 -1.94 34.47 -16.28
C MET A 27 -1.21 33.13 -16.22
N LEU A 28 -0.44 32.88 -15.16
CA LEU A 28 0.28 31.60 -14.97
C LEU A 28 -0.69 30.41 -14.89
N ARG A 29 -1.86 30.58 -14.28
CA ARG A 29 -2.91 29.54 -14.26
C ARG A 29 -3.53 29.30 -15.62
N LEU A 30 -3.83 30.36 -16.38
CA LEU A 30 -4.41 30.24 -17.73
C LEU A 30 -3.48 29.48 -18.70
N PHE A 31 -2.17 29.64 -18.56
CA PHE A 31 -1.17 28.91 -19.34
C PHE A 31 -0.73 27.58 -18.71
N ASN A 32 -1.44 27.09 -17.68
CA ASN A 32 -1.13 25.85 -16.96
C ASN A 32 0.35 25.74 -16.50
N TYR A 33 0.93 26.85 -16.06
CA TYR A 33 2.33 26.90 -15.61
C TYR A 33 2.52 26.10 -14.31
N GLY A 34 3.70 25.47 -14.15
CA GLY A 34 4.11 24.79 -12.92
C GLY A 34 3.45 23.42 -12.73
N PHE A 35 3.40 22.94 -11.49
CA PHE A 35 2.82 21.63 -11.16
C PHE A 35 1.44 21.75 -10.52
N ASP A 36 0.64 20.68 -10.59
CA ASP A 36 -0.65 20.58 -9.92
C ASP A 36 -0.47 20.00 -8.50
N PRO A 37 -0.81 20.75 -7.42
CA PRO A 37 -0.67 20.29 -6.04
C PRO A 37 -1.82 19.37 -5.57
N SER A 38 -2.78 19.06 -6.44
CA SER A 38 -3.87 18.11 -6.18
C SER A 38 -3.31 16.72 -5.84
N LEU A 39 -4.01 16.00 -4.98
CA LEU A 39 -3.66 14.62 -4.62
C LEU A 39 -4.02 13.65 -5.74
N PHE A 40 -5.11 13.89 -6.46
CA PHE A 40 -5.62 12.98 -7.48
C PHE A 40 -5.74 13.68 -8.84
N ILE A 41 -5.33 12.95 -9.87
CA ILE A 41 -5.51 13.31 -11.28
C ILE A 41 -6.24 12.17 -11.99
N LYS A 42 -6.87 12.47 -13.14
CA LYS A 42 -7.37 11.44 -14.04
C LYS A 42 -6.22 10.57 -14.52
N ASP A 43 -6.43 9.27 -14.61
CA ASP A 43 -5.43 8.36 -15.14
C ASP A 43 -5.29 8.59 -16.66
N PRO A 44 -4.08 8.92 -17.17
CA PRO A 44 -3.87 9.13 -18.59
C PRO A 44 -3.97 7.83 -19.41
N ASP A 45 -3.77 6.67 -18.79
CA ASP A 45 -3.75 5.37 -19.46
C ASP A 45 -5.13 4.68 -19.44
N GLN A 46 -6.07 5.14 -18.60
CA GLN A 46 -7.37 4.48 -18.42
C GLN A 46 -8.48 5.49 -18.13
N GLU A 47 -9.35 5.72 -19.12
CA GLU A 47 -10.49 6.62 -18.99
C GLU A 47 -11.45 6.17 -17.88
N GLY A 48 -12.02 7.12 -17.14
CA GLY A 48 -12.94 6.85 -16.03
C GLY A 48 -12.25 6.56 -14.70
N TYR A 49 -10.93 6.45 -14.66
CA TYR A 49 -10.17 6.22 -13.43
C TYR A 49 -9.36 7.44 -12.98
N MET A 50 -9.10 7.49 -11.68
CA MET A 50 -8.25 8.45 -11.00
C MET A 50 -7.05 7.72 -10.38
N MET A 51 -5.94 8.43 -10.23
CA MET A 51 -4.74 7.94 -9.55
C MET A 51 -4.09 9.05 -8.73
N MET A 52 -3.18 8.69 -7.81
CA MET A 52 -2.36 9.65 -7.10
C MET A 52 -1.52 10.47 -8.08
N ASN A 53 -1.55 11.79 -7.95
CA ASN A 53 -0.77 12.71 -8.75
C ASN A 53 0.72 12.59 -8.39
N PRO A 54 1.62 12.24 -9.34
CA PRO A 54 3.06 12.10 -9.08
C PRO A 54 3.73 13.38 -8.57
N THR A 55 3.10 14.55 -8.73
CA THR A 55 3.60 15.85 -8.28
C THR A 55 2.96 16.35 -6.98
N ALA A 56 2.00 15.61 -6.41
CA ALA A 56 1.27 16.01 -5.19
C ALA A 56 2.19 16.34 -4.01
N SER A 57 3.34 15.68 -3.94
CA SER A 57 4.30 15.82 -2.85
C SER A 57 5.15 17.10 -2.94
N TYR A 58 5.26 17.73 -4.12
CA TYR A 58 6.24 18.79 -4.37
C TYR A 58 6.11 19.97 -3.40
N LYS A 59 4.88 20.31 -3.01
CA LYS A 59 4.56 21.39 -2.06
C LYS A 59 5.12 21.16 -0.64
N PHE A 60 5.53 19.95 -0.27
CA PHE A 60 6.13 19.66 1.03
C PHE A 60 7.66 19.74 1.02
N PHE A 61 8.32 19.55 -0.13
CA PHE A 61 9.78 19.49 -0.18
C PHE A 61 10.38 20.80 -0.65
N SER A 62 11.23 21.43 0.15
CA SER A 62 11.94 22.67 -0.22
C SER A 62 12.73 22.56 -1.52
N THR A 63 13.11 21.33 -1.91
CA THR A 63 13.74 21.01 -3.18
C THR A 63 12.93 19.93 -3.87
N THR A 64 12.35 20.23 -5.03
CA THR A 64 11.47 19.29 -5.77
C THR A 64 12.19 18.01 -6.19
N ALA A 65 13.51 18.05 -6.39
CA ALA A 65 14.33 16.86 -6.67
C ALA A 65 14.41 15.85 -5.51
N ASN A 66 14.00 16.25 -4.30
CA ASN A 66 13.87 15.36 -3.13
C ASN A 66 12.44 14.86 -2.94
N ALA A 67 11.48 15.38 -3.71
CA ALA A 67 10.08 15.04 -3.56
C ALA A 67 9.84 13.59 -4.00
N THR A 68 9.09 12.87 -3.17
CA THR A 68 8.86 11.44 -3.32
C THR A 68 7.55 11.19 -4.06
N GLN A 69 7.46 10.06 -4.75
CA GLN A 69 6.23 9.61 -5.42
C GLN A 69 5.67 8.42 -4.66
N GLY A 70 4.35 8.34 -4.58
CA GLY A 70 3.64 7.26 -3.88
C GLY A 70 3.32 6.09 -4.80
N ASN A 71 2.49 5.17 -4.32
CA ASN A 71 2.00 4.05 -5.11
C ASN A 71 1.04 4.55 -6.20
N ARG A 72 0.98 3.80 -7.31
CA ARG A 72 0.03 4.05 -8.39
C ARG A 72 -1.20 3.15 -8.23
N GLU A 73 -2.09 3.54 -7.32
CA GLU A 73 -3.37 2.85 -7.13
C GLU A 73 -4.49 3.54 -7.92
N ARG A 74 -5.20 2.78 -8.75
CA ARG A 74 -6.34 3.26 -9.54
C ARG A 74 -7.64 3.09 -8.79
N PHE A 75 -8.55 4.06 -8.95
CA PHE A 75 -9.92 3.96 -8.47
C PHE A 75 -10.88 4.72 -9.38
N SER A 76 -12.15 4.33 -9.37
CA SER A 76 -13.16 4.86 -10.29
C SER A 76 -13.50 6.32 -9.98
N THR A 77 -13.61 7.16 -11.00
CA THR A 77 -14.01 8.58 -10.85
C THR A 77 -15.41 8.69 -10.22
N VAL A 78 -16.33 7.83 -10.65
CA VAL A 78 -17.65 7.64 -10.04
C VAL A 78 -17.64 6.30 -9.34
N LYS A 79 -17.93 6.29 -8.04
CA LYS A 79 -17.89 5.07 -7.23
C LYS A 79 -19.02 4.11 -7.63
N PRO A 80 -18.73 2.87 -8.05
CA PRO A 80 -19.78 1.89 -8.34
C PRO A 80 -20.52 1.45 -7.07
N LYS A 81 -21.78 0.98 -7.21
CA LYS A 81 -22.62 0.59 -6.07
C LYS A 81 -22.06 -0.57 -5.24
N ASN A 82 -21.42 -1.55 -5.88
CA ASN A 82 -20.87 -2.75 -5.23
C ASN A 82 -19.39 -2.58 -4.87
N THR A 83 -18.95 -1.35 -4.63
CA THR A 83 -17.55 -1.02 -4.38
C THR A 83 -17.34 -0.46 -2.99
N PHE A 84 -16.39 -1.05 -2.26
CA PHE A 84 -15.91 -0.58 -0.97
C PHE A 84 -14.54 0.08 -1.12
N ARG A 85 -14.46 1.38 -0.82
CA ARG A 85 -13.31 2.26 -1.07
C ARG A 85 -12.55 2.54 0.22
N ILE A 86 -11.33 2.00 0.30
CA ILE A 86 -10.41 2.14 1.43
C ILE A 86 -9.26 3.05 1.02
N PHE A 87 -9.05 4.14 1.74
CA PHE A 87 -7.84 4.95 1.59
C PHE A 87 -6.82 4.60 2.67
N VAL A 88 -5.56 4.50 2.27
CA VAL A 88 -4.43 4.22 3.17
C VAL A 88 -3.47 5.40 3.12
N ILE A 89 -3.20 6.00 4.30
CA ILE A 89 -2.39 7.21 4.43
C ILE A 89 -1.33 7.10 5.51
N GLY A 90 -0.13 7.61 5.21
CA GLY A 90 0.99 7.54 6.11
C GLY A 90 2.33 7.85 5.46
N GLU A 91 3.36 7.18 5.95
CA GLU A 91 4.76 7.42 5.60
C GLU A 91 5.39 6.24 4.84
N SER A 92 6.71 6.08 4.88
CA SER A 92 7.43 5.03 4.14
C SER A 92 7.01 3.61 4.52
N THR A 93 6.83 3.32 5.81
CA THR A 93 6.27 2.03 6.26
C THR A 93 4.87 1.82 5.68
N THR A 94 4.06 2.87 5.63
CA THR A 94 2.68 2.75 5.14
C THR A 94 2.61 2.57 3.62
N ALA A 95 3.49 3.24 2.88
CA ALA A 95 3.68 3.02 1.44
C ALA A 95 4.14 1.58 1.14
N GLY A 96 4.76 0.91 2.12
CA GLY A 96 5.17 -0.47 2.04
C GLY A 96 6.67 -0.68 1.96
N TYR A 97 7.50 0.34 2.15
CA TYR A 97 8.96 0.23 1.97
C TYR A 97 9.57 -0.91 2.81
N PRO A 98 10.44 -1.78 2.24
CA PRO A 98 10.88 -1.80 0.84
C PRO A 98 9.93 -2.55 -0.10
N TYR A 99 8.93 -3.25 0.40
CA TYR A 99 7.99 -4.07 -0.38
C TYR A 99 6.75 -3.30 -0.88
N MET A 100 6.93 -2.19 -1.59
CA MET A 100 5.82 -1.32 -2.03
C MET A 100 4.77 -2.03 -2.90
N HIS A 101 5.15 -3.12 -3.57
CA HIS A 101 4.26 -4.06 -4.26
C HIS A 101 3.51 -4.95 -3.23
N ASN A 102 3.45 -6.26 -3.46
CA ASN A 102 2.61 -7.19 -2.69
C ASN A 102 3.09 -7.52 -1.26
N GLY A 103 4.24 -7.03 -0.82
CA GLY A 103 4.69 -7.26 0.56
C GLY A 103 4.14 -6.26 1.58
N SER A 104 3.49 -5.19 1.13
CA SER A 104 2.96 -4.12 1.97
C SER A 104 1.61 -4.46 2.63
N PHE A 105 1.37 -4.00 3.87
CA PHE A 105 0.19 -4.45 4.64
C PHE A 105 -1.16 -4.21 3.95
N HIS A 106 -1.29 -3.13 3.16
CA HIS A 106 -2.54 -2.84 2.45
C HIS A 106 -2.84 -3.86 1.35
N ARG A 107 -1.83 -4.44 0.70
CA ARG A 107 -1.99 -5.55 -0.26
C ARG A 107 -2.36 -6.85 0.43
N TRP A 108 -1.75 -7.15 1.57
CA TRP A 108 -2.14 -8.30 2.40
C TRP A 108 -3.61 -8.19 2.84
N LEU A 109 -4.03 -6.99 3.25
CA LEU A 109 -5.42 -6.73 3.60
C LEU A 109 -6.33 -6.87 2.37
N GLN A 110 -5.95 -6.28 1.22
CA GLN A 110 -6.71 -6.36 -0.03
C GLN A 110 -6.92 -7.82 -0.46
N TYR A 111 -5.86 -8.65 -0.45
CA TYR A 111 -5.95 -10.08 -0.78
C TYR A 111 -6.92 -10.80 0.14
N ARG A 112 -6.80 -10.62 1.47
CA ARG A 112 -7.76 -11.23 2.40
C ARG A 112 -9.19 -10.78 2.12
N LEU A 113 -9.42 -9.47 1.98
CA LEU A 113 -10.76 -8.92 1.83
C LEU A 113 -11.44 -9.38 0.54
N MET A 114 -10.73 -9.42 -0.59
CA MET A 114 -11.32 -9.83 -1.86
C MET A 114 -11.77 -11.30 -1.87
N HIS A 115 -11.06 -12.18 -1.16
CA HIS A 115 -11.43 -13.59 -1.05
C HIS A 115 -12.57 -13.83 -0.05
N GLN A 116 -12.65 -13.01 1.01
CA GLN A 116 -13.71 -13.12 2.04
C GLN A 116 -15.03 -12.48 1.64
N TYR A 117 -15.00 -11.39 0.86
CA TYR A 117 -16.17 -10.62 0.42
C TYR A 117 -16.26 -10.63 -1.12
N GLN A 118 -16.56 -11.79 -1.68
CA GLN A 118 -16.52 -12.05 -3.12
C GLN A 118 -17.57 -11.27 -3.92
N ASP A 119 -18.64 -10.79 -3.28
CA ASP A 119 -19.66 -9.97 -3.95
C ASP A 119 -19.36 -8.45 -3.88
N LEU A 120 -18.26 -8.05 -3.21
CA LEU A 120 -17.76 -6.68 -3.19
C LEU A 120 -16.50 -6.52 -4.03
N ASN A 121 -16.37 -5.34 -4.63
CA ASN A 121 -15.13 -4.88 -5.23
C ASN A 121 -14.42 -3.95 -4.23
N PHE A 122 -13.12 -4.15 -4.02
CA PHE A 122 -12.34 -3.29 -3.14
C PHE A 122 -11.47 -2.36 -3.95
N GLU A 123 -11.62 -1.05 -3.73
CA GLU A 123 -10.65 -0.06 -4.15
C GLU A 123 -9.79 0.25 -2.93
N VAL A 124 -8.52 -0.20 -2.92
CA VAL A 124 -7.58 0.05 -1.81
C VAL A 124 -6.50 1.02 -2.29
N ILE A 125 -6.68 2.31 -2.00
CA ILE A 125 -5.86 3.40 -2.52
C ILE A 125 -4.84 3.84 -1.47
N ASN A 126 -3.58 3.46 -1.65
CA ASN A 126 -2.48 3.89 -0.81
C ASN A 126 -1.81 5.14 -1.36
N VAL A 127 -1.99 6.27 -0.66
CA VAL A 127 -1.40 7.57 -1.04
C VAL A 127 -0.26 7.99 -0.11
N SER A 128 0.33 7.03 0.59
CA SER A 128 1.45 7.28 1.50
C SER A 128 2.71 7.65 0.75
N LEU A 129 3.57 8.43 1.41
CA LEU A 129 4.82 8.91 0.81
C LEU A 129 6.01 8.60 1.71
N THR A 130 7.17 8.37 1.12
CA THR A 130 8.42 8.28 1.87
C THR A 130 8.90 9.68 2.29
N ALA A 131 9.59 9.76 3.43
CA ALA A 131 10.21 10.99 3.95
C ALA A 131 9.25 12.17 4.18
N VAL A 132 7.95 11.93 4.38
CA VAL A 132 6.97 12.96 4.80
C VAL A 132 6.56 12.73 6.26
N ASN A 133 5.78 13.65 6.83
CA ASN A 133 5.29 13.57 8.21
C ASN A 133 3.78 13.90 8.30
N SER A 134 3.29 14.13 9.53
CA SER A 134 1.87 14.39 9.80
C SER A 134 1.28 15.60 9.05
N TYR A 135 2.07 16.57 8.57
CA TYR A 135 1.56 17.65 7.72
C TYR A 135 1.01 17.14 6.40
N THR A 136 1.74 16.22 5.75
CA THR A 136 1.32 15.61 4.49
C THR A 136 0.08 14.74 4.70
N VAL A 137 0.04 13.98 5.79
CA VAL A 137 -1.12 13.13 6.14
C VAL A 137 -2.40 13.98 6.28
N VAL A 138 -2.34 15.10 6.99
CA VAL A 138 -3.49 16.01 7.16
C VAL A 138 -3.89 16.67 5.84
N ASP A 139 -2.92 17.13 5.04
CA ASP A 139 -3.20 17.75 3.74
C ASP A 139 -3.88 16.76 2.78
N PHE A 140 -3.40 15.52 2.73
CA PHE A 140 -3.98 14.48 1.88
C PHE A 140 -5.35 14.05 2.37
N ALA A 141 -5.56 13.94 3.70
CA ALA A 141 -6.88 13.66 4.26
C ALA A 141 -7.93 14.70 3.83
N LYS A 142 -7.58 15.98 3.79
CA LYS A 142 -8.49 17.05 3.31
C LYS A 142 -8.94 16.90 1.86
N GLN A 143 -8.21 16.13 1.06
CA GLN A 143 -8.55 15.84 -0.33
C GLN A 143 -9.28 14.50 -0.46
N ILE A 144 -8.87 13.48 0.32
CA ILE A 144 -9.51 12.16 0.37
C ILE A 144 -10.99 12.24 0.74
N VAL A 145 -11.37 13.11 1.67
CA VAL A 145 -12.78 13.25 2.09
C VAL A 145 -13.75 13.63 0.95
N ASN A 146 -13.23 14.10 -0.19
CA ASN A 146 -14.03 14.44 -1.38
C ASN A 146 -14.16 13.28 -2.38
N ASN A 147 -13.67 12.08 -2.05
CA ASN A 147 -13.62 10.92 -2.94
C ASN A 147 -14.41 9.72 -2.38
N GLU A 148 -15.47 9.97 -1.63
CA GLU A 148 -16.39 8.94 -1.11
C GLU A 148 -15.73 7.74 -0.38
N PRO A 149 -14.80 7.98 0.56
CA PRO A 149 -14.15 6.91 1.32
C PRO A 149 -15.16 6.17 2.22
N ASP A 150 -15.12 4.83 2.22
CA ASP A 150 -15.83 4.02 3.21
C ASP A 150 -14.97 3.78 4.46
N LEU A 151 -13.65 3.79 4.29
CA LEU A 151 -12.70 3.51 5.36
C LEU A 151 -11.37 4.23 5.11
N VAL A 152 -10.76 4.75 6.16
CA VAL A 152 -9.40 5.29 6.14
C VAL A 152 -8.50 4.51 7.09
N LEU A 153 -7.34 4.07 6.62
CA LEU A 153 -6.30 3.41 7.42
C LEU A 153 -5.10 4.34 7.59
N VAL A 154 -4.63 4.50 8.82
CA VAL A 154 -3.56 5.45 9.16
C VAL A 154 -2.41 4.79 9.92
N TYR A 155 -1.19 4.99 9.45
CA TYR A 155 0.05 4.70 10.19
C TYR A 155 1.07 5.81 9.90
N THR A 156 1.46 6.62 10.89
CA THR A 156 2.36 7.78 10.70
C THR A 156 3.00 8.22 12.02
N GLY A 157 4.24 8.73 11.95
CA GLY A 157 4.91 9.39 13.07
C GLY A 157 6.44 9.23 13.08
N HIS A 158 7.03 8.26 12.36
CA HIS A 158 8.48 8.04 12.42
C HIS A 158 9.28 9.23 11.89
N ASN A 159 8.77 9.91 10.88
CA ASN A 159 9.43 11.03 10.24
C ASN A 159 9.01 12.40 10.80
N GLU A 160 8.33 12.48 11.95
CA GLU A 160 7.87 13.77 12.47
C GLU A 160 9.01 14.79 12.66
N TYR A 161 10.18 14.30 13.07
CA TYR A 161 11.37 15.13 13.26
C TYR A 161 12.13 15.41 11.96
N TYR A 162 12.28 14.43 11.08
CA TYR A 162 13.22 14.51 9.94
C TYR A 162 12.59 14.42 8.55
N GLY A 163 11.29 14.15 8.46
CA GLY A 163 10.54 14.23 7.22
C GLY A 163 10.50 15.65 6.66
N ALA A 164 9.89 15.79 5.49
CA ALA A 164 9.73 17.06 4.81
C ALA A 164 9.05 18.08 5.75
N LEU A 165 9.68 19.26 5.91
CA LEU A 165 9.24 20.30 6.85
C LEU A 165 9.29 19.91 8.33
N GLY A 166 9.96 18.80 8.68
CA GLY A 166 10.17 18.36 10.05
C GLY A 166 11.09 19.29 10.84
N ILE A 167 11.07 19.15 12.17
CA ILE A 167 11.81 20.00 13.11
C ILE A 167 13.33 20.00 12.83
N GLY A 168 13.91 18.86 12.50
CA GLY A 168 15.34 18.68 12.19
C GLY A 168 15.70 18.98 10.72
N SER A 169 14.71 19.21 9.86
CA SER A 169 14.87 19.45 8.42
C SER A 169 14.62 20.91 8.03
N THR A 170 14.14 21.75 8.95
CA THR A 170 13.84 23.18 8.73
C THR A 170 14.68 24.08 9.63
N SER A 171 15.92 24.36 9.21
CA SER A 171 16.86 25.17 10.02
C SER A 171 16.46 26.65 10.16
N GLN A 172 15.64 27.19 9.24
CA GLN A 172 15.28 28.62 9.22
C GLN A 172 13.88 28.94 9.76
N ILE A 173 12.94 27.99 9.71
CA ILE A 173 11.57 28.16 10.20
C ILE A 173 11.50 27.37 11.49
N LYS A 174 11.54 28.04 12.65
CA LYS A 174 11.62 27.41 13.98
C LYS A 174 10.35 26.59 14.34
N GLY A 175 9.97 25.58 13.56
CA GLY A 175 8.97 24.57 13.91
C GLY A 175 7.59 25.12 14.28
N ASN A 176 7.24 26.34 13.85
CA ASN A 176 5.93 26.92 14.12
C ASN A 176 4.92 26.39 13.10
N SER A 177 3.93 25.64 13.59
CA SER A 177 2.97 24.92 12.75
C SER A 177 2.12 25.84 11.88
N THR A 178 1.78 27.05 12.35
CA THR A 178 1.02 28.03 11.57
C THR A 178 1.83 28.52 10.38
N TRP A 179 3.12 28.82 10.59
CA TRP A 179 4.02 29.24 9.51
C TRP A 179 4.27 28.11 8.52
N ILE A 180 4.44 26.87 8.97
CA ILE A 180 4.62 25.71 8.08
C ILE A 180 3.37 25.51 7.22
N LYS A 181 2.16 25.56 7.80
CA LYS A 181 0.90 25.49 7.05
C LYS A 181 0.75 26.63 6.05
N LEU A 182 1.20 27.84 6.39
CA LEU A 182 1.22 28.97 5.45
C LEU A 182 2.19 28.72 4.29
N VAL A 183 3.41 28.23 4.57
CA VAL A 183 4.38 27.88 3.51
C VAL A 183 3.81 26.83 2.57
N ILE A 184 3.19 25.76 3.09
CA ILE A 184 2.54 24.73 2.25
C ILE A 184 1.45 25.34 1.36
N LYS A 185 0.66 26.30 1.87
CA LYS A 185 -0.34 27.02 1.06
C LYS A 185 0.29 27.91 0.00
N LEU A 186 1.31 28.69 0.36
CA LEU A 186 1.99 29.59 -0.58
C LEU A 186 2.64 28.82 -1.72
N ARG A 187 3.22 27.65 -1.46
CA ARG A 187 3.84 26.80 -2.49
C ARG A 187 2.86 26.18 -3.50
N GLN A 188 1.56 26.37 -3.29
CA GLN A 188 0.51 26.00 -4.26
C GLN A 188 0.24 27.13 -5.27
N LEU A 189 0.69 28.36 -5.00
CA LEU A 189 0.58 29.49 -5.94
C LEU A 189 1.58 29.32 -7.06
N LYS A 190 1.14 29.56 -8.30
CA LYS A 190 1.99 29.44 -9.49
C LYS A 190 3.13 30.46 -9.46
N LEU A 191 2.90 31.63 -8.88
CA LEU A 191 3.92 32.63 -8.57
C LEU A 191 5.07 32.08 -7.72
N VAL A 192 4.77 31.31 -6.67
CA VAL A 192 5.80 30.74 -5.79
C VAL A 192 6.55 29.62 -6.51
N GLN A 193 5.86 28.84 -7.34
CA GLN A 193 6.50 27.85 -8.18
C GLN A 193 7.43 28.50 -9.23
N LEU A 194 7.05 29.67 -9.75
CA LEU A 194 7.91 30.46 -10.63
C LEU A 194 9.15 30.96 -9.90
N SER A 195 9.00 31.50 -8.68
CA SER A 195 10.16 31.93 -7.88
C SER A 195 11.09 30.77 -7.54
N ASP A 196 10.55 29.61 -7.14
CA ASP A 196 11.34 28.41 -6.85
C ASP A 196 12.17 28.00 -8.08
N ARG A 197 11.56 28.03 -9.28
CA ARG A 197 12.27 27.71 -10.54
C ARG A 197 13.37 28.70 -10.88
N ILE A 198 13.15 29.99 -10.66
CA ILE A 198 14.16 31.04 -10.89
C ILE A 198 15.33 30.84 -9.92
N ILE A 199 15.04 30.61 -8.63
CA ILE A 199 16.07 30.35 -7.61
C ILE A 199 16.89 29.12 -7.98
N ASP A 200 16.24 28.02 -8.38
CA ASP A 200 16.93 26.79 -8.80
C ASP A 200 17.79 27.01 -10.05
N ALA A 201 17.33 27.81 -11.02
CA ALA A 201 18.10 28.15 -12.22
C ALA A 201 19.35 28.96 -11.88
N VAL A 202 19.23 29.96 -11.01
CA VAL A 202 20.36 30.77 -10.52
C VAL A 202 21.34 29.92 -9.70
N ALA A 203 20.83 29.04 -8.82
CA ALA A 203 21.67 28.15 -8.03
C ALA A 203 22.50 27.19 -8.90
N LYS A 204 21.93 26.67 -10.00
CA LYS A 204 22.66 25.84 -10.96
C LYS A 204 23.82 26.58 -11.64
N LEU A 205 23.65 27.87 -11.96
CA LEU A 205 24.71 28.70 -12.52
C LEU A 205 25.87 28.89 -11.54
N SER A 206 25.61 28.89 -10.23
CA SER A 206 26.63 28.96 -9.17
C SER A 206 27.37 27.63 -8.90
N GLY A 207 27.11 26.57 -9.67
CA GLY A 207 27.80 25.27 -9.53
C GLY A 207 27.28 24.37 -8.40
N ARG A 208 26.23 24.79 -7.67
CA ARG A 208 25.64 24.00 -6.57
C ARG A 208 24.84 22.81 -7.14
N LYS A 209 25.47 21.62 -7.19
CA LYS A 209 24.79 20.37 -7.55
C LYS A 209 24.40 19.60 -6.29
N ILE A 210 23.19 19.04 -6.29
CA ILE A 210 22.75 18.07 -5.27
C ILE A 210 23.48 16.75 -5.57
N ASP A 211 24.24 16.23 -4.60
CA ASP A 211 24.85 14.91 -4.74
C ASP A 211 23.77 13.82 -4.59
N LYS A 212 23.31 13.29 -5.71
CA LYS A 212 22.32 12.21 -5.75
C LYS A 212 22.85 10.87 -5.21
N ARG A 213 24.16 10.74 -4.98
CA ARG A 213 24.76 9.53 -4.37
C ARG A 213 24.45 9.42 -2.88
N GLU A 214 24.07 10.53 -2.24
CA GLU A 214 23.63 10.50 -0.84
C GLU A 214 22.16 10.07 -0.73
N ASN A 215 21.87 9.21 0.25
CA ASN A 215 20.50 8.81 0.52
C ASN A 215 19.62 10.01 0.90
N LEU A 216 18.31 9.88 0.66
CA LEU A 216 17.35 10.99 0.81
C LEU A 216 17.37 11.60 2.21
N MET A 217 17.40 10.77 3.26
CA MET A 217 17.37 11.26 4.63
C MET A 217 18.62 12.08 4.97
N LYS A 218 19.82 11.67 4.50
CA LYS A 218 21.04 12.46 4.67
C LYS A 218 20.93 13.85 4.03
N ARG A 219 20.28 13.94 2.86
CA ARG A 219 20.05 15.22 2.16
C ARG A 219 19.02 16.13 2.84
N MET A 220 18.11 15.57 3.64
CA MET A 220 17.04 16.32 4.31
C MET A 220 17.41 16.78 5.73
N VAL A 221 18.26 16.02 6.42
CA VAL A 221 18.59 16.28 7.82
C VAL A 221 19.61 17.42 7.94
N THR A 222 19.20 18.53 8.56
CA THR A 222 20.08 19.67 8.83
C THR A 222 20.66 19.64 10.25
N LYS A 223 19.87 19.18 11.23
CA LYS A 223 20.27 19.05 12.63
C LYS A 223 20.16 17.60 13.10
N GLN A 224 21.28 16.88 13.10
CA GLN A 224 21.30 15.44 13.39
C GLN A 224 21.06 15.07 14.87
N GLN A 225 21.01 16.04 15.79
CA GLN A 225 20.88 15.80 17.22
C GLN A 225 19.68 16.54 17.82
N ILE A 226 18.71 15.78 18.32
CA ILE A 226 17.55 16.28 19.06
C ILE A 226 17.51 15.58 20.42
N ALA A 227 18.09 16.25 21.42
CA ALA A 227 18.17 15.74 22.79
C ALA A 227 16.78 15.53 23.41
N TYR A 228 16.65 14.49 24.24
CA TYR A 228 15.43 14.18 24.98
C TYR A 228 15.00 15.38 25.84
N GLN A 229 13.69 15.67 25.87
CA GLN A 229 13.08 16.81 26.59
C GLN A 229 13.57 18.21 26.17
N SER A 230 14.35 18.33 25.09
CA SER A 230 14.70 19.65 24.54
C SER A 230 13.48 20.39 23.97
N ALA A 231 13.62 21.68 23.72
CA ALA A 231 12.58 22.47 23.05
C ALA A 231 12.20 21.89 21.67
N ASP A 232 13.17 21.36 20.92
CA ASP A 232 12.95 20.73 19.61
C ASP A 232 12.19 19.41 19.74
N PHE A 233 12.53 18.61 20.75
CA PHE A 233 11.80 17.40 21.09
C PHE A 233 10.33 17.70 21.37
N ASN A 234 10.07 18.63 22.30
CA ASN A 234 8.71 19.00 22.69
C ASN A 234 7.92 19.64 21.53
N ARG A 235 8.58 20.40 20.64
CA ARG A 235 7.95 20.92 19.42
C ARG A 235 7.53 19.80 18.46
N GLY A 236 8.32 18.74 18.31
CA GLY A 236 7.92 17.56 17.53
C GLY A 236 6.70 16.85 18.12
N ILE A 237 6.63 16.71 19.45
CA ILE A 237 5.45 16.18 20.14
C ILE A 237 4.21 17.03 19.88
N ALA A 238 4.32 18.35 20.05
CA ALA A 238 3.22 19.27 19.82
C ALA A 238 2.76 19.26 18.34
N GLN A 239 3.71 19.19 17.40
CA GLN A 239 3.43 19.11 15.97
C GLN A 239 2.58 17.87 15.64
N PHE A 240 3.04 16.68 16.06
CA PHE A 240 2.32 15.44 15.85
C PHE A 240 0.94 15.48 16.49
N SER A 241 0.87 15.89 17.76
CA SER A 241 -0.40 15.97 18.49
C SER A 241 -1.42 16.87 17.80
N ASN A 242 -1.01 18.06 17.36
CA ASN A 242 -1.91 19.03 16.75
C ASN A 242 -2.39 18.58 15.36
N ASN A 243 -1.49 17.99 14.56
CA ASN A 243 -1.83 17.51 13.23
C ASN A 243 -2.72 16.26 13.31
N MET A 244 -2.42 15.31 14.20
CA MET A 244 -3.25 14.12 14.38
C MET A 244 -4.61 14.44 15.00
N ASP A 245 -4.71 15.44 15.89
CA ASP A 245 -5.99 15.96 16.35
C ASP A 245 -6.82 16.55 15.19
N GLU A 246 -6.20 17.35 14.31
CA GLU A 246 -6.86 17.89 13.12
C GLU A 246 -7.34 16.79 12.17
N LEU A 247 -6.53 15.75 11.96
CA LEU A 247 -6.89 14.57 11.16
C LEU A 247 -8.10 13.85 11.74
N CYS A 248 -8.06 13.50 13.02
CA CYS A 248 -9.13 12.76 13.69
C CYS A 248 -10.42 13.58 13.71
N ARG A 249 -10.35 14.89 14.02
CA ARG A 249 -11.49 15.80 13.98
C ARG A 249 -12.11 15.88 12.59
N LEU A 250 -11.29 15.99 11.54
CA LEU A 250 -11.77 16.07 10.16
C LEU A 250 -12.55 14.80 9.76
N LEU A 251 -11.94 13.64 9.95
CA LEU A 251 -12.53 12.36 9.53
C LEU A 251 -13.77 12.01 10.36
N SER A 252 -13.72 12.26 11.67
CA SER A 252 -14.86 12.09 12.58
C SER A 252 -16.03 13.01 12.21
N LYS A 253 -15.78 14.29 11.94
CA LYS A 253 -16.82 15.25 11.50
C LYS A 253 -17.45 14.87 10.15
N LYS A 254 -16.69 14.19 9.30
CA LYS A 254 -17.18 13.67 8.02
C LYS A 254 -17.83 12.29 8.13
N HIS A 255 -17.90 11.72 9.34
CA HIS A 255 -18.45 10.39 9.61
C HIS A 255 -17.77 9.27 8.81
N ILE A 256 -16.46 9.41 8.54
CA ILE A 256 -15.68 8.41 7.82
C ILE A 256 -15.02 7.48 8.85
N PRO A 257 -15.38 6.18 8.90
CA PRO A 257 -14.69 5.21 9.72
C PRO A 257 -13.18 5.25 9.48
N THR A 258 -12.42 5.35 10.55
CA THR A 258 -10.96 5.45 10.47
C THR A 258 -10.32 4.50 11.46
N VAL A 259 -9.34 3.71 11.01
CA VAL A 259 -8.52 2.87 11.89
C VAL A 259 -7.11 3.43 11.91
N ILE A 260 -6.61 3.79 13.09
CA ILE A 260 -5.28 4.35 13.31
C ILE A 260 -4.44 3.34 14.09
N SER A 261 -3.27 3.02 13.54
CA SER A 261 -2.34 2.08 14.15
C SER A 261 -1.40 2.75 15.15
N THR A 262 -1.08 2.07 16.24
CA THR A 262 0.13 2.37 17.03
C THR A 262 1.38 2.13 16.19
N LEU A 263 2.45 2.88 16.47
CA LEU A 263 3.75 2.78 15.82
C LEU A 263 4.61 1.68 16.44
N VAL A 264 5.40 1.04 15.60
CA VAL A 264 6.37 -0.01 15.95
C VAL A 264 7.77 0.37 15.46
N SER A 265 8.80 -0.04 16.20
CA SER A 265 10.19 0.18 15.81
C SER A 265 11.05 -0.89 16.45
N ASN A 266 12.22 -1.14 15.88
CA ASN A 266 13.20 -2.02 16.48
C ASN A 266 13.74 -1.43 17.80
N GLU A 267 13.57 -2.18 18.88
CA GLU A 267 13.97 -1.81 20.24
C GLU A 267 15.27 -2.50 20.65
N LYS A 268 15.39 -3.82 20.41
CA LYS A 268 16.50 -4.64 20.94
C LYS A 268 17.68 -4.88 20.00
N ASP A 269 17.47 -4.81 18.68
CA ASP A 269 18.49 -5.16 17.68
C ASP A 269 19.10 -3.92 16.99
N LEU A 270 18.74 -2.71 17.43
CA LEU A 270 19.31 -1.47 16.92
C LEU A 270 20.01 -0.67 18.03
N LYS A 271 21.33 -0.65 17.95
CA LYS A 271 22.17 0.23 18.78
C LYS A 271 21.80 1.71 18.54
N PRO A 272 21.70 2.54 19.59
CA PRO A 272 21.47 3.97 19.43
C PRO A 272 22.53 4.63 18.53
N PHE A 273 22.10 5.51 17.62
CA PHE A 273 23.02 6.19 16.71
C PHE A 273 23.80 7.29 17.41
N ILE A 274 23.13 8.09 18.23
CA ILE A 274 23.75 9.21 18.94
C ILE A 274 23.37 9.18 20.42
N SER A 275 24.38 9.02 21.27
CA SER A 275 24.24 9.00 22.74
C SER A 275 25.14 10.08 23.35
N ALA A 276 24.55 11.23 23.67
CA ALA A 276 25.27 12.37 24.23
C ALA A 276 24.49 13.05 25.38
N GLY A 277 25.16 13.89 26.16
CA GLY A 277 24.55 14.68 27.23
C GLY A 277 24.15 13.87 28.47
N LYS A 278 23.19 14.40 29.24
CA LYS A 278 22.75 13.84 30.54
C LYS A 278 22.15 12.44 30.43
N PHE A 279 21.45 12.15 29.33
CA PHE A 279 20.74 10.90 29.11
C PHE A 279 21.56 9.98 28.21
N SER A 280 22.05 8.85 28.73
CA SER A 280 22.92 7.93 27.98
C SER A 280 22.11 6.80 27.34
N ALA A 281 21.82 6.92 26.05
CA ALA A 281 21.16 5.87 25.27
C ALA A 281 21.99 4.57 25.26
N GLN A 282 23.31 4.69 25.10
CA GLN A 282 24.21 3.54 25.03
C GLN A 282 24.25 2.74 26.33
N LYS A 283 24.20 3.41 27.49
CA LYS A 283 24.17 2.75 28.81
C LYS A 283 22.91 1.90 28.96
N HIS A 284 21.76 2.45 28.60
CA HIS A 284 20.49 1.73 28.65
C HIS A 284 20.45 0.57 27.65
N TYR A 285 20.98 0.75 26.44
CA TYR A 285 21.07 -0.35 25.47
C TYR A 285 21.90 -1.52 26.00
N ALA A 286 23.10 -1.24 26.55
CA ALA A 286 23.95 -2.28 27.12
C ALA A 286 23.31 -3.00 28.33
N ALA A 287 22.60 -2.25 29.19
CA ALA A 287 21.84 -2.84 30.29
C ALA A 287 20.70 -3.74 29.78
N GLY A 288 19.98 -3.30 28.75
CA GLY A 288 18.93 -4.08 28.10
C GLY A 288 19.45 -5.40 27.52
N GLN A 289 20.61 -5.37 26.83
CA GLN A 289 21.24 -6.58 26.29
C GLN A 289 21.60 -7.58 27.39
N LYS A 290 22.19 -7.11 28.50
CA LYS A 290 22.54 -7.99 29.64
C LYS A 290 21.30 -8.61 30.27
N GLN A 291 20.25 -7.84 30.48
CA GLN A 291 19.00 -8.32 31.06
C GLN A 291 18.28 -9.31 30.14
N TYR A 292 18.29 -9.04 28.83
CA TYR A 292 17.72 -9.94 27.83
C TYR A 292 18.44 -11.29 27.82
N ALA A 293 19.78 -11.29 27.84
CA ALA A 293 20.58 -12.50 27.90
C ALA A 293 20.34 -13.32 29.19
N ASN A 294 19.97 -12.65 30.29
CA ASN A 294 19.65 -13.28 31.56
C ASN A 294 18.17 -13.71 31.68
N GLY A 295 17.34 -13.50 30.66
CA GLY A 295 15.90 -13.83 30.68
C GLY A 295 15.01 -12.83 31.44
N ASP A 296 15.55 -11.72 31.95
CA ASP A 296 14.77 -10.64 32.56
C ASP A 296 14.19 -9.71 31.48
N PHE A 297 13.21 -10.22 30.75
CA PHE A 297 12.61 -9.51 29.62
C PHE A 297 11.89 -8.23 30.03
N LYS A 298 11.33 -8.16 31.23
CA LYS A 298 10.65 -6.95 31.72
C LYS A 298 11.64 -5.81 31.92
N ALA A 299 12.75 -6.05 32.60
CA ALA A 299 13.77 -5.03 32.79
C ALA A 299 14.48 -4.70 31.46
N ALA A 300 14.74 -5.71 30.63
CA ALA A 300 15.33 -5.54 29.31
C ALA A 300 14.49 -4.59 28.45
N LYS A 301 13.17 -4.82 28.38
CA LYS A 301 12.23 -3.96 27.65
C LYS A 301 12.29 -2.51 28.12
N ALA A 302 12.24 -2.29 29.44
CA ALA A 302 12.32 -0.95 30.00
C ALA A 302 13.61 -0.23 29.59
N ASN A 303 14.74 -0.93 29.59
CA ASN A 303 16.02 -0.38 29.19
C ASN A 303 16.13 -0.14 27.67
N PHE A 304 15.62 -1.05 26.83
CA PHE A 304 15.58 -0.83 25.38
C PHE A 304 14.69 0.35 24.98
N VAL A 305 13.55 0.52 25.64
CA VAL A 305 12.68 1.69 25.45
C VAL A 305 13.41 2.97 25.83
N LEU A 306 14.10 3.02 26.98
CA LEU A 306 14.91 4.18 27.36
C LEU A 306 16.07 4.45 26.39
N ALA A 307 16.72 3.40 25.86
CA ALA A 307 17.75 3.54 24.84
C ALA A 307 17.21 4.21 23.57
N LYS A 308 16.01 3.82 23.11
CA LYS A 308 15.29 4.47 22.01
C LYS A 308 14.92 5.92 22.35
N GLU A 309 14.36 6.16 23.54
CA GLU A 309 13.94 7.51 23.97
C GLU A 309 15.12 8.46 24.16
N TYR A 310 16.32 7.97 24.42
CA TYR A 310 17.52 8.79 24.61
C TYR A 310 18.39 8.90 23.36
N ASP A 311 18.12 8.10 22.32
CA ASP A 311 18.78 8.26 21.03
C ASP A 311 18.48 9.65 20.46
N GLN A 312 19.53 10.45 20.28
CA GLN A 312 19.37 11.83 19.81
C GLN A 312 19.16 11.90 18.31
N LEU A 313 19.40 10.82 17.56
CA LEU A 313 18.95 10.70 16.19
C LEU A 313 17.53 10.12 16.16
N ARG A 314 16.55 11.02 16.17
CA ARG A 314 15.09 10.74 16.24
C ARG A 314 14.48 10.13 14.97
N PHE A 315 15.02 9.02 14.49
CA PHE A 315 14.41 8.21 13.42
C PHE A 315 13.37 7.21 13.90
N ARG A 316 13.34 6.93 15.21
CA ARG A 316 12.28 6.15 15.85
C ARG A 316 11.33 7.09 16.58
N ALA A 317 10.03 6.84 16.43
CA ALA A 317 9.00 7.65 17.06
C ALA A 317 9.10 7.53 18.61
N PRO A 318 8.94 8.65 19.35
CA PRO A 318 8.90 8.61 20.81
C PRO A 318 7.68 7.86 21.36
N GLU A 319 7.77 7.30 22.57
CA GLU A 319 6.65 6.61 23.24
C GLU A 319 5.38 7.47 23.38
N SER A 320 5.57 8.78 23.55
CA SER A 320 4.46 9.74 23.64
C SER A 320 3.56 9.75 22.40
N PHE A 321 4.04 9.37 21.21
CA PHE A 321 3.20 9.31 20.00
C PHE A 321 2.14 8.22 20.11
N ASN A 322 2.51 7.04 20.63
CA ASN A 322 1.56 5.97 20.87
C ASN A 322 0.52 6.35 21.94
N GLN A 323 0.94 7.11 22.96
CA GLN A 323 0.00 7.64 23.97
C GLN A 323 -0.99 8.64 23.35
N ILE A 324 -0.52 9.53 22.47
CA ILE A 324 -1.35 10.49 21.73
C ILE A 324 -2.36 9.75 20.84
N ILE A 325 -1.91 8.77 20.05
CA ILE A 325 -2.78 7.98 19.16
C ILE A 325 -3.90 7.31 19.97
N ARG A 326 -3.56 6.64 21.08
CA ARG A 326 -4.54 6.00 21.97
C ARG A 326 -5.54 6.99 22.55
N LYS A 327 -5.08 8.19 22.94
CA LYS A 327 -5.94 9.27 23.45
C LYS A 327 -6.92 9.74 22.38
N LEU A 328 -6.44 10.02 21.17
CA LEU A 328 -7.27 10.54 20.07
C LEU A 328 -8.33 9.53 19.61
N CYS A 329 -7.99 8.24 19.55
CA CYS A 329 -8.97 7.19 19.23
C CYS A 329 -10.08 7.05 20.29
N LYS A 330 -9.83 7.44 21.54
CA LYS A 330 -10.87 7.51 22.59
C LYS A 330 -11.68 8.80 22.54
N GLN A 331 -11.09 9.87 21.99
CA GLN A 331 -11.68 11.22 21.99
C GLN A 331 -12.69 11.42 20.87
N TYR A 332 -12.46 10.84 19.69
CA TYR A 332 -13.27 11.11 18.50
C TYR A 332 -14.12 9.89 18.08
N PRO A 333 -15.44 10.05 17.87
CA PRO A 333 -16.28 8.96 17.37
C PRO A 333 -15.90 8.60 15.93
N GLY A 334 -16.02 7.31 15.59
CA GLY A 334 -15.63 6.79 14.28
C GLY A 334 -14.12 6.61 14.07
N ILE A 335 -13.30 6.93 15.08
CA ILE A 335 -11.84 6.73 15.07
C ILE A 335 -11.50 5.55 15.97
N TYR A 336 -10.85 4.54 15.41
CA TYR A 336 -10.60 3.26 16.06
C TYR A 336 -9.11 2.94 16.13
N LEU A 337 -8.70 2.27 17.20
CA LEU A 337 -7.30 1.92 17.46
C LEU A 337 -6.97 0.52 16.95
N ALA A 338 -6.02 0.41 16.03
CA ALA A 338 -5.31 -0.84 15.75
C ALA A 338 -4.05 -0.92 16.62
N ASP A 339 -4.05 -1.80 17.63
CA ASP A 339 -2.91 -1.97 18.55
C ASP A 339 -1.81 -2.87 17.96
N THR A 340 -1.24 -2.41 16.85
CA THR A 340 -0.20 -3.11 16.10
C THR A 340 1.02 -3.39 16.96
N ARG A 341 1.36 -2.49 17.90
CA ARG A 341 2.46 -2.69 18.83
C ARG A 341 2.25 -3.94 19.67
N ALA A 342 1.04 -4.13 20.22
CA ALA A 342 0.73 -5.32 21.00
C ALA A 342 0.86 -6.62 20.17
N LEU A 343 0.47 -6.60 18.89
CA LEU A 343 0.61 -7.78 18.03
C LEU A 343 2.08 -8.06 17.65
N PHE A 344 2.89 -7.04 17.41
CA PHE A 344 4.33 -7.20 17.18
C PHE A 344 5.01 -7.79 18.42
N GLU A 345 4.72 -7.26 19.61
CA GLU A 345 5.27 -7.78 20.86
C GLU A 345 4.90 -9.25 21.10
N LYS A 346 3.71 -9.70 20.70
CA LYS A 346 3.32 -11.12 20.81
C LYS A 346 4.12 -12.07 19.91
N ASN A 347 4.71 -11.55 18.83
CA ASN A 347 5.48 -12.34 17.86
C ASN A 347 7.00 -12.23 18.10
N GLU A 348 7.40 -11.72 19.27
CA GLU A 348 8.76 -11.42 19.61
C GLU A 348 9.14 -12.07 20.94
N THR A 349 10.38 -12.55 21.03
CA THR A 349 10.86 -13.17 22.26
C THR A 349 10.91 -12.13 23.39
N GLY A 350 10.27 -12.45 24.52
CA GLY A 350 10.20 -11.54 25.67
C GLY A 350 9.32 -10.30 25.47
N GLY A 351 8.57 -10.21 24.36
CA GLY A 351 7.71 -9.06 24.10
C GLY A 351 8.44 -7.77 23.76
N ILE A 352 9.63 -7.88 23.17
CA ILE A 352 10.51 -6.75 22.80
C ILE A 352 10.76 -6.77 21.30
N ILE A 353 10.30 -5.74 20.60
CA ILE A 353 10.30 -5.70 19.12
C ILE A 353 11.73 -5.66 18.58
N GLY A 354 12.01 -6.54 17.61
CA GLY A 354 13.34 -6.71 17.05
C GLY A 354 13.33 -7.13 15.58
N LYS A 355 14.40 -7.81 15.17
CA LYS A 355 14.68 -8.21 13.79
C LYS A 355 13.75 -9.27 13.23
N GLU A 356 13.02 -9.98 14.09
CA GLU A 356 12.07 -11.02 13.75
C GLU A 356 10.86 -10.43 13.01
N THR A 357 10.54 -9.15 13.25
CA THR A 357 9.43 -8.44 12.59
C THR A 357 9.85 -7.14 11.90
N ILE A 358 11.02 -6.57 12.21
CA ILE A 358 11.53 -5.31 11.63
C ILE A 358 12.88 -5.53 10.91
N LEU A 359 13.03 -5.01 9.69
CA LEU A 359 14.26 -5.15 8.89
C LEU A 359 15.42 -4.30 9.42
N GLU A 360 15.10 -3.11 9.93
CA GLU A 360 16.07 -2.12 10.38
C GLU A 360 15.59 -1.36 11.63
N HIS A 361 15.44 -0.04 11.60
CA HIS A 361 14.92 0.78 12.69
C HIS A 361 13.38 0.83 12.79
N VAL A 362 12.66 0.84 11.67
CA VAL A 362 11.19 1.06 11.58
C VAL A 362 10.48 0.28 10.46
N HIS A 363 11.19 -0.20 9.42
CA HIS A 363 10.53 -0.89 8.31
C HIS A 363 10.28 -2.37 8.62
N PRO A 364 9.02 -2.84 8.61
CA PRO A 364 8.71 -4.24 8.83
C PRO A 364 9.29 -5.17 7.76
N ASN A 365 9.61 -6.40 8.15
CA ASN A 365 9.79 -7.48 7.18
C ASN A 365 8.42 -7.98 6.69
N LEU A 366 8.39 -9.00 5.82
CA LEU A 366 7.12 -9.54 5.29
C LEU A 366 6.18 -10.04 6.40
N LEU A 367 6.70 -10.71 7.43
CA LEU A 367 5.90 -11.13 8.59
C LEU A 367 5.37 -9.92 9.36
N GLY A 368 6.19 -8.92 9.59
CA GLY A 368 5.77 -7.67 10.23
C GLY A 368 4.66 -6.96 9.46
N TYR A 369 4.75 -6.88 8.12
CA TYR A 369 3.68 -6.33 7.29
C TYR A 369 2.39 -7.17 7.32
N ALA A 370 2.52 -8.50 7.37
CA ALA A 370 1.38 -9.38 7.58
C ALA A 370 0.70 -9.11 8.94
N ILE A 371 1.48 -8.95 10.02
CA ILE A 371 0.97 -8.63 11.36
C ILE A 371 0.31 -7.24 11.37
N MET A 372 0.88 -6.26 10.66
CA MET A 372 0.21 -4.95 10.49
C MET A 372 -1.15 -5.10 9.82
N SER A 373 -1.24 -5.89 8.74
CA SER A 373 -2.50 -6.18 8.05
C SER A 373 -3.52 -6.83 9.00
N GLU A 374 -3.08 -7.81 9.78
CA GLU A 374 -3.90 -8.47 10.81
C GLU A 374 -4.43 -7.48 11.86
N SER A 375 -3.60 -6.54 12.31
CA SER A 375 -3.99 -5.50 13.28
C SER A 375 -5.15 -4.64 12.77
N PHE A 376 -5.06 -4.17 11.52
CA PHE A 376 -6.13 -3.41 10.88
C PHE A 376 -7.37 -4.28 10.65
N TYR A 377 -7.17 -5.50 10.16
CA TYR A 377 -8.25 -6.46 9.90
C TYR A 377 -9.07 -6.77 11.16
N GLN A 378 -8.42 -7.00 12.30
CA GLN A 378 -9.10 -7.27 13.57
C GLN A 378 -10.06 -6.14 13.96
N GLN A 379 -9.67 -4.87 13.74
CA GLN A 379 -10.54 -3.72 14.01
C GLN A 379 -11.68 -3.57 13.01
N ILE A 380 -11.41 -3.83 11.72
CA ILE A 380 -12.43 -3.82 10.67
C ILE A 380 -13.51 -4.88 10.98
N ASN A 381 -13.07 -6.09 11.31
CA ASN A 381 -13.93 -7.22 11.60
C ASN A 381 -14.72 -7.04 12.91
N ALA A 382 -14.05 -6.70 14.02
CA ALA A 382 -14.69 -6.56 15.32
C ALA A 382 -15.79 -5.48 15.36
N ARG A 383 -15.77 -4.54 14.42
CA ARG A 383 -16.71 -3.42 14.33
C ARG A 383 -17.69 -3.54 13.18
N ASN A 384 -17.61 -4.62 12.39
CA ASN A 384 -18.41 -4.81 11.18
C ASN A 384 -18.36 -3.59 10.25
N LEU A 385 -17.16 -3.04 9.99
CA LEU A 385 -17.01 -1.82 9.18
C LEU A 385 -17.31 -2.06 7.69
N ILE A 386 -17.33 -3.32 7.25
CA ILE A 386 -17.75 -3.72 5.91
C ILE A 386 -19.18 -4.27 6.05
N PRO A 387 -20.20 -3.63 5.44
CA PRO A 387 -21.60 -4.00 5.65
C PRO A 387 -22.04 -5.24 4.86
N ALA A 388 -21.17 -5.83 4.04
CA ALA A 388 -21.48 -7.03 3.28
C ALA A 388 -21.28 -8.32 4.10
N LYS A 389 -21.99 -9.37 3.70
CA LYS A 389 -21.81 -10.71 4.27
C LYS A 389 -20.52 -11.33 3.72
N LYS A 390 -19.71 -11.92 4.60
CA LYS A 390 -18.58 -12.76 4.21
C LYS A 390 -19.06 -14.09 3.62
N GLN A 391 -18.44 -14.53 2.53
CA GLN A 391 -18.65 -15.86 1.96
C GLN A 391 -17.79 -16.90 2.69
N SER A 392 -16.56 -16.55 3.07
CA SER A 392 -15.64 -17.42 3.81
C SER A 392 -14.74 -16.63 4.76
N GLU A 393 -14.19 -17.32 5.77
CA GLU A 393 -13.19 -16.75 6.68
C GLU A 393 -11.78 -17.21 6.27
N MET A 394 -10.83 -16.27 6.17
CA MET A 394 -9.41 -16.56 5.93
C MET A 394 -8.62 -16.20 7.18
N SER A 395 -8.19 -17.23 7.92
CA SER A 395 -7.36 -17.07 9.11
C SER A 395 -6.02 -16.41 8.80
N PHE A 396 -5.31 -15.93 9.83
CA PHE A 396 -3.99 -15.32 9.65
C PHE A 396 -2.95 -16.29 9.10
N LEU A 397 -3.00 -17.55 9.52
CA LEU A 397 -2.12 -18.60 9.00
C LEU A 397 -2.39 -18.92 7.53
N GLN A 398 -3.66 -18.96 7.12
CA GLN A 398 -4.02 -19.11 5.71
C GLN A 398 -3.55 -17.91 4.88
N LEU A 399 -3.70 -16.68 5.40
CA LEU A 399 -3.20 -15.48 4.71
C LEU A 399 -1.67 -15.55 4.53
N LEU A 400 -0.91 -15.95 5.55
CA LEU A 400 0.54 -16.15 5.47
C LEU A 400 0.94 -17.18 4.41
N ALA A 401 0.17 -18.26 4.27
CA ALA A 401 0.42 -19.31 3.30
C ALA A 401 0.05 -18.90 1.87
N ASN A 402 -1.07 -18.20 1.71
CA ASN A 402 -1.70 -17.96 0.40
C ASN A 402 -1.24 -16.66 -0.26
N MET A 403 -0.75 -15.67 0.50
CA MET A 403 -0.38 -14.37 -0.06
C MET A 403 0.65 -14.55 -1.20
N PRO A 404 0.39 -13.98 -2.40
CA PRO A 404 1.24 -14.20 -3.58
C PRO A 404 2.51 -13.32 -3.56
N VAL A 405 3.29 -13.40 -2.48
CA VAL A 405 4.62 -12.76 -2.39
C VAL A 405 5.67 -13.69 -3.01
N THR A 406 6.26 -13.29 -4.13
CA THR A 406 7.26 -14.11 -4.83
C THR A 406 8.61 -14.11 -4.12
N LYS A 407 9.49 -15.06 -4.47
CA LYS A 407 10.87 -15.04 -3.97
C LYS A 407 11.62 -13.80 -4.43
N VAL A 408 11.30 -13.27 -5.62
CA VAL A 408 11.85 -12.00 -6.13
C VAL A 408 11.48 -10.85 -5.20
N ASP A 409 10.23 -10.75 -4.75
CA ASP A 409 9.78 -9.70 -3.81
C ASP A 409 10.55 -9.77 -2.49
N SER A 410 10.69 -10.98 -1.93
CA SER A 410 11.42 -11.20 -0.68
C SER A 410 12.90 -10.79 -0.80
N LEU A 411 13.58 -11.22 -1.87
CA LEU A 411 14.99 -10.92 -2.10
C LEU A 411 15.22 -9.44 -2.42
N TYR A 412 14.31 -8.82 -3.18
CA TYR A 412 14.36 -7.39 -3.46
C TYR A 412 14.41 -6.57 -2.17
N GLY A 413 13.55 -6.88 -1.19
CA GLY A 413 13.58 -6.21 0.10
C GLY A 413 14.90 -6.40 0.85
N VAL A 414 15.48 -7.60 0.82
CA VAL A 414 16.80 -7.86 1.42
C VAL A 414 17.87 -6.99 0.76
N TYR A 415 17.90 -6.91 -0.57
CA TYR A 415 18.89 -6.11 -1.30
C TYR A 415 18.69 -4.61 -1.08
N GLN A 416 17.45 -4.12 -1.07
CA GLN A 416 17.14 -2.72 -0.76
C GLN A 416 17.63 -2.32 0.63
N ILE A 417 17.38 -3.15 1.65
CA ILE A 417 17.83 -2.87 3.01
C ILE A 417 19.35 -2.97 3.14
N MET A 418 19.99 -3.93 2.46
CA MET A 418 21.45 -4.03 2.41
C MET A 418 22.08 -2.73 1.86
N MET A 419 21.56 -2.21 0.75
CA MET A 419 22.02 -0.92 0.18
C MET A 419 21.70 0.26 1.11
N LEU A 420 20.50 0.30 1.70
CA LEU A 420 20.12 1.37 2.63
C LEU A 420 21.06 1.42 3.84
N ARG A 421 21.38 0.27 4.44
CA ARG A 421 22.25 0.17 5.63
C ARG A 421 23.72 0.50 5.32
N SER A 422 24.13 0.46 4.05
CA SER A 422 25.45 0.98 3.65
C SER A 422 25.58 2.49 3.70
N GLY A 423 24.44 3.20 3.68
CA GLY A 423 24.39 4.65 3.81
C GLY A 423 24.21 5.12 5.25
N TRP A 424 24.32 6.44 5.44
CA TRP A 424 24.02 7.10 6.71
C TRP A 424 22.56 6.84 7.14
N PRO A 425 22.27 6.60 8.42
CA PRO A 425 23.16 6.69 9.59
C PRO A 425 23.82 5.36 9.97
N PHE A 426 23.52 4.28 9.26
CA PHE A 426 24.01 2.94 9.58
C PHE A 426 25.50 2.78 9.22
N ASN A 427 25.89 3.21 8.01
CA ASN A 427 27.25 3.16 7.47
C ASN A 427 27.87 1.75 7.56
N GLU A 428 27.08 0.71 7.32
CA GLU A 428 27.50 -0.69 7.41
C GLU A 428 28.02 -1.18 6.04
N PRO A 429 29.29 -1.61 5.93
CA PRO A 429 29.84 -2.04 4.64
C PRO A 429 29.16 -3.32 4.14
N ILE A 430 28.95 -3.39 2.82
CA ILE A 430 28.43 -4.59 2.14
C ILE A 430 29.57 -5.60 2.01
N ASN A 431 29.74 -6.46 3.00
CA ASN A 431 30.88 -7.39 3.08
C ASN A 431 30.71 -8.66 2.22
N SER A 432 29.47 -9.04 1.87
CA SER A 432 29.20 -10.21 1.02
C SER A 432 27.91 -10.01 0.22
N TYR A 433 28.02 -9.91 -1.10
CA TYR A 433 26.89 -9.99 -2.01
C TYR A 433 27.13 -11.14 -2.99
N ASN A 434 26.34 -12.20 -2.85
CA ASN A 434 26.27 -13.24 -3.88
C ASN A 434 25.06 -12.90 -4.76
N ARG A 435 25.31 -12.63 -6.04
CA ARG A 435 24.24 -12.37 -7.03
C ARG A 435 23.30 -13.57 -7.17
N GLY A 436 23.72 -14.76 -6.73
CA GLY A 436 22.97 -15.99 -6.87
C GLY A 436 22.95 -16.48 -8.31
N ASN A 437 22.62 -17.76 -8.48
CA ASN A 437 22.55 -18.39 -9.79
C ASN A 437 21.10 -18.65 -10.23
N SER A 438 20.13 -18.55 -9.32
CA SER A 438 18.72 -18.72 -9.68
C SER A 438 18.18 -17.51 -10.43
N ILE A 439 17.18 -17.73 -11.27
CA ILE A 439 16.51 -16.65 -12.00
C ILE A 439 15.90 -15.62 -11.03
N GLU A 440 15.35 -16.07 -9.90
CA GLU A 440 14.76 -15.20 -8.90
C GLU A 440 15.80 -14.26 -8.26
N GLU A 441 17.02 -14.74 -7.99
CA GLU A 441 18.10 -13.91 -7.45
C GLU A 441 18.61 -12.90 -8.48
N GLN A 442 18.74 -13.32 -9.74
CA GLN A 442 19.17 -12.43 -10.84
C GLN A 442 18.15 -11.32 -11.09
N LEU A 443 16.86 -11.67 -11.13
CA LEU A 443 15.76 -10.71 -11.31
C LEU A 443 15.66 -9.76 -10.12
N ALA A 444 15.70 -10.26 -8.89
CA ALA A 444 15.68 -9.43 -7.69
C ALA A 444 16.88 -8.47 -7.63
N GLY A 445 18.07 -8.95 -8.00
CA GLY A 445 19.28 -8.14 -8.05
C GLY A 445 19.18 -7.04 -9.10
N ALA A 446 18.69 -7.36 -10.31
CA ALA A 446 18.49 -6.37 -11.37
C ALA A 446 17.41 -5.33 -11.00
N LEU A 447 16.32 -5.77 -10.38
CA LEU A 447 15.25 -4.91 -9.88
C LEU A 447 15.76 -3.97 -8.77
N ALA A 448 16.60 -4.47 -7.85
CA ALA A 448 17.11 -3.68 -6.74
C ALA A 448 17.96 -2.48 -7.20
N VAL A 449 18.65 -2.59 -8.35
CA VAL A 449 19.47 -1.52 -8.91
C VAL A 449 18.81 -0.81 -10.10
N ASP A 450 17.49 -0.85 -10.18
CA ASP A 450 16.66 -0.17 -11.19
C ASP A 450 17.03 -0.49 -12.66
N ARG A 451 17.58 -1.69 -12.93
CA ARG A 451 17.89 -2.14 -14.32
C ARG A 451 16.66 -2.69 -15.04
N ILE A 452 15.69 -3.20 -14.29
CA ILE A 452 14.40 -3.70 -14.81
C ILE A 452 13.28 -3.20 -13.91
N THR A 453 12.06 -3.19 -14.44
CA THR A 453 10.86 -2.92 -13.64
C THR A 453 10.37 -4.18 -12.94
N TRP A 454 9.53 -4.02 -11.90
CA TRP A 454 8.89 -5.15 -11.22
C TRP A 454 8.04 -5.98 -12.18
N ARG A 455 7.27 -5.31 -13.05
CA ARG A 455 6.49 -5.95 -14.13
C ARG A 455 7.37 -6.85 -15.01
N THR A 456 8.50 -6.34 -15.46
CA THR A 456 9.47 -7.11 -16.27
C THR A 456 9.99 -8.32 -15.50
N ALA A 457 10.28 -8.18 -14.21
CA ALA A 457 10.71 -9.31 -13.38
C ALA A 457 9.62 -10.38 -13.27
N MET A 458 8.36 -9.98 -13.06
CA MET A 458 7.23 -10.92 -13.03
C MET A 458 6.97 -11.59 -14.37
N ASP A 459 7.10 -10.87 -15.49
CA ASP A 459 6.96 -11.47 -16.83
C ASP A 459 7.99 -12.57 -17.08
N GLU A 460 9.27 -12.32 -16.77
CA GLU A 460 10.32 -13.31 -16.95
C GLU A 460 10.20 -14.48 -15.97
N LEU A 461 9.74 -14.22 -14.73
CA LEU A 461 9.48 -15.27 -13.76
C LEU A 461 8.31 -16.17 -14.19
N TYR A 462 7.23 -15.58 -14.72
CA TYR A 462 6.08 -16.32 -15.26
C TYR A 462 6.49 -17.18 -16.46
N LYS A 463 7.20 -16.59 -17.44
CA LYS A 463 7.69 -17.32 -18.63
C LYS A 463 8.54 -18.52 -18.24
N THR A 464 9.47 -18.32 -17.30
CA THR A 464 10.36 -19.38 -16.82
C THR A 464 9.57 -20.46 -16.07
N ALA A 465 8.61 -20.08 -15.23
CA ALA A 465 7.74 -21.02 -14.53
C ALA A 465 6.94 -21.90 -15.52
N MET A 466 6.34 -21.27 -16.53
CA MET A 466 5.57 -21.98 -17.57
C MET A 466 6.46 -22.91 -18.41
N ALA A 467 7.66 -22.45 -18.81
CA ALA A 467 8.62 -23.27 -19.56
C ALA A 467 9.07 -24.52 -18.78
N ASN A 468 9.14 -24.42 -17.45
CA ASN A 468 9.50 -25.52 -16.56
C ASN A 468 8.30 -26.37 -16.10
N GLY A 469 7.07 -26.05 -16.55
CA GLY A 469 5.85 -26.73 -16.11
C GLY A 469 5.44 -26.45 -14.65
N ASP A 470 6.05 -25.45 -14.00
CA ASP A 470 5.75 -25.07 -12.60
C ASP A 470 4.51 -24.18 -12.54
N LYS A 471 3.34 -24.81 -12.67
CA LYS A 471 2.04 -24.14 -12.66
C LYS A 471 1.74 -23.42 -11.34
N ARG A 472 2.25 -23.91 -10.20
CA ARG A 472 2.06 -23.24 -8.90
C ARG A 472 2.82 -21.94 -8.83
N LYS A 473 4.07 -21.91 -9.31
CA LYS A 473 4.84 -20.67 -9.41
C LYS A 473 4.22 -19.72 -10.43
N ALA A 474 3.76 -20.23 -11.58
CA ALA A 474 3.05 -19.42 -12.56
C ALA A 474 1.80 -18.76 -11.96
N LEU A 475 0.97 -19.53 -11.24
CA LEU A 475 -0.22 -19.02 -10.55
C LEU A 475 0.16 -17.93 -9.56
N LYS A 476 1.15 -18.18 -8.70
CA LYS A 476 1.61 -17.22 -7.71
C LYS A 476 2.07 -15.89 -8.35
N VAL A 477 2.73 -15.95 -9.50
CA VAL A 477 3.14 -14.75 -10.24
C VAL A 477 1.93 -14.06 -10.87
N THR A 478 0.98 -14.81 -11.43
CA THR A 478 -0.26 -14.25 -11.98
C THR A 478 -1.08 -13.52 -10.90
N GLU A 479 -1.24 -14.13 -9.72
CA GLU A 479 -1.94 -13.53 -8.58
C GLU A 479 -1.21 -12.29 -8.06
N ALA A 480 0.12 -12.32 -7.99
CA ALA A 480 0.92 -11.16 -7.60
C ALA A 480 0.64 -9.97 -8.53
N VAL A 481 0.63 -10.24 -9.82
CA VAL A 481 0.34 -9.24 -10.86
C VAL A 481 -1.08 -8.73 -10.81
N LEU A 482 -2.04 -9.63 -10.58
CA LEU A 482 -3.45 -9.34 -10.44
C LEU A 482 -3.70 -8.36 -9.31
N LEU A 483 -3.03 -8.53 -8.16
CA LEU A 483 -3.19 -7.64 -7.01
C LEU A 483 -2.84 -6.17 -7.31
N GLU A 484 -1.86 -5.92 -8.17
CA GLU A 484 -1.51 -4.56 -8.63
C GLU A 484 -2.46 -4.02 -9.70
N ASN A 485 -3.13 -4.92 -10.44
CA ASN A 485 -3.98 -4.58 -11.57
C ASN A 485 -5.38 -5.21 -11.39
N PRO A 486 -6.10 -4.88 -10.29
CA PRO A 486 -7.32 -5.61 -9.91
C PRO A 486 -8.50 -5.40 -10.85
N TYR A 487 -8.41 -4.46 -11.81
CA TYR A 487 -9.44 -4.20 -12.82
C TYR A 487 -9.16 -4.90 -14.16
N GLN A 488 -8.00 -5.55 -14.32
CA GLN A 488 -7.64 -6.20 -15.57
C GLN A 488 -8.08 -7.67 -15.55
N THR A 489 -9.24 -7.93 -16.17
CA THR A 489 -9.95 -9.23 -16.16
C THR A 489 -9.15 -10.38 -16.78
N SER A 490 -8.18 -10.09 -17.65
CA SER A 490 -7.30 -11.11 -18.23
C SER A 490 -6.48 -11.85 -17.16
N TYR A 491 -6.03 -11.16 -16.11
CA TYR A 491 -5.25 -11.81 -15.05
C TYR A 491 -6.08 -12.75 -14.19
N TYR A 492 -7.35 -12.40 -13.92
CA TYR A 492 -8.30 -13.30 -13.28
C TYR A 492 -8.54 -14.55 -14.13
N THR A 493 -8.73 -14.38 -15.44
CA THR A 493 -8.89 -15.52 -16.36
C THR A 493 -7.66 -16.44 -16.35
N TYR A 494 -6.45 -15.89 -16.36
CA TYR A 494 -5.22 -16.69 -16.29
C TYR A 494 -5.07 -17.41 -14.95
N ALA A 495 -5.34 -16.73 -13.83
CA ALA A 495 -5.32 -17.35 -12.51
C ALA A 495 -6.34 -18.48 -12.42
N GLY A 496 -7.59 -18.25 -12.87
CA GLY A 496 -8.65 -19.25 -12.89
C GLY A 496 -8.28 -20.50 -13.70
N ARG A 497 -7.65 -20.33 -14.87
CA ARG A 497 -7.15 -21.45 -15.70
C ARG A 497 -6.06 -22.25 -14.97
N LEU A 498 -5.08 -21.57 -14.36
CA LEU A 498 -4.01 -22.22 -13.61
C LEU A 498 -4.54 -22.96 -12.38
N CYS A 499 -5.49 -22.37 -11.63
CA CYS A 499 -6.18 -23.02 -10.53
C CYS A 499 -6.93 -24.27 -11.00
N PHE A 500 -7.68 -24.18 -12.11
CA PHE A 500 -8.39 -25.32 -12.69
C PHE A 500 -7.43 -26.45 -13.07
N GLU A 501 -6.31 -26.14 -13.72
CA GLU A 501 -5.26 -27.10 -14.07
C GLU A 501 -4.51 -27.69 -12.86
N LEU A 502 -4.55 -27.01 -11.72
CA LEU A 502 -4.01 -27.47 -10.44
C LEU A 502 -5.05 -28.20 -9.58
N GLU A 503 -6.26 -28.45 -10.13
CA GLU A 503 -7.41 -29.08 -9.47
C GLU A 503 -7.97 -28.28 -8.28
N ASP A 504 -7.63 -26.99 -8.17
CA ASP A 504 -8.20 -26.07 -7.19
C ASP A 504 -9.46 -25.41 -7.77
N LEU A 505 -10.55 -26.18 -7.78
CA LEU A 505 -11.82 -25.77 -8.37
C LEU A 505 -12.49 -24.61 -7.62
N GLU A 506 -12.28 -24.49 -6.31
CA GLU A 506 -12.88 -23.41 -5.51
C GLU A 506 -12.23 -22.06 -5.87
N THR A 507 -10.91 -22.01 -5.92
CA THR A 507 -10.20 -20.78 -6.29
C THR A 507 -10.37 -20.45 -7.77
N ALA A 508 -10.48 -21.48 -8.64
CA ALA A 508 -10.82 -21.27 -10.05
C ALA A 508 -12.19 -20.60 -10.23
N ASP A 509 -13.21 -21.08 -9.50
CA ASP A 509 -14.56 -20.49 -9.50
C ASP A 509 -14.51 -19.00 -9.11
N PHE A 510 -13.80 -18.68 -8.03
CA PHE A 510 -13.61 -17.31 -7.58
C PHE A 510 -13.03 -16.42 -8.68
N TYR A 511 -11.92 -16.83 -9.31
CA TYR A 511 -11.25 -16.00 -10.30
C TYR A 511 -12.09 -15.83 -11.58
N PHE A 512 -12.69 -16.89 -12.11
CA PHE A 512 -13.53 -16.76 -13.30
C PHE A 512 -14.78 -15.91 -13.04
N LYS A 513 -15.44 -16.10 -11.89
CA LYS A 513 -16.60 -15.29 -11.51
C LYS A 513 -16.21 -13.82 -11.37
N LYS A 514 -15.09 -13.52 -10.70
CA LYS A 514 -14.59 -12.15 -10.58
C LYS A 514 -14.25 -11.49 -11.91
N ALA A 515 -13.66 -12.22 -12.86
CA ALA A 515 -13.43 -11.69 -14.21
C ALA A 515 -14.75 -11.27 -14.88
N TYR A 516 -15.77 -12.11 -14.79
CA TYR A 516 -17.09 -11.83 -15.37
C TYR A 516 -17.83 -10.69 -14.64
N ASP A 517 -17.83 -10.66 -13.31
CA ASP A 517 -18.50 -9.62 -12.51
C ASP A 517 -17.89 -8.22 -12.74
N LEU A 518 -16.58 -8.15 -12.99
CA LEU A 518 -15.90 -6.91 -13.34
C LEU A 518 -16.20 -6.45 -14.77
N GLU A 519 -16.28 -7.39 -15.70
CA GLU A 519 -16.49 -7.12 -17.12
C GLU A 519 -17.29 -8.25 -17.78
N PRO A 520 -18.63 -8.13 -17.88
CA PRO A 520 -19.51 -9.18 -18.38
C PRO A 520 -19.50 -9.23 -19.93
N THR A 521 -18.33 -9.53 -20.49
CA THR A 521 -18.13 -9.73 -21.92
C THR A 521 -18.42 -11.18 -22.30
N SER A 522 -18.72 -11.42 -23.59
CA SER A 522 -18.86 -12.78 -24.14
C SER A 522 -17.63 -13.65 -23.85
N GLY A 523 -16.43 -13.06 -23.86
CA GLY A 523 -15.19 -13.75 -23.54
C GLY A 523 -15.15 -14.28 -22.11
N ASN A 524 -15.48 -13.43 -21.13
CA ASN A 524 -15.51 -13.82 -19.71
C ASN A 524 -16.67 -14.78 -19.41
N ALA A 525 -17.84 -14.57 -20.00
CA ALA A 525 -18.97 -15.49 -19.91
C ALA A 525 -18.61 -16.89 -20.46
N ASN A 526 -17.90 -16.95 -21.60
CA ASN A 526 -17.46 -18.21 -22.19
C ASN A 526 -16.42 -18.92 -21.31
N ASN A 527 -15.47 -18.20 -20.71
CA ASN A 527 -14.51 -18.80 -19.77
C ASN A 527 -15.23 -19.44 -18.57
N LEU A 528 -16.22 -18.76 -17.99
CA LEU A 528 -16.98 -19.24 -16.85
C LEU A 528 -17.89 -20.43 -17.22
N PHE A 529 -18.54 -20.37 -18.40
CA PHE A 529 -19.25 -21.48 -18.99
C PHE A 529 -18.36 -22.73 -19.11
N LEU A 530 -17.20 -22.60 -19.76
CA LEU A 530 -16.28 -23.71 -19.98
C LEU A 530 -15.76 -24.28 -18.67
N PHE A 531 -15.45 -23.43 -17.69
CA PHE A 531 -15.03 -23.86 -16.36
C PHE A 531 -16.10 -24.71 -15.68
N TYR A 532 -17.34 -24.22 -15.57
CA TYR A 532 -18.42 -24.98 -14.93
C TYR A 532 -18.73 -26.26 -15.69
N PHE A 533 -18.71 -26.19 -17.01
CA PHE A 533 -18.97 -27.32 -17.87
C PHE A 533 -17.93 -28.44 -17.63
N LYS A 534 -16.64 -28.12 -17.73
CA LYS A 534 -15.54 -29.07 -17.48
C LYS A 534 -15.43 -29.50 -16.02
N SER A 535 -15.99 -28.72 -15.09
CA SER A 535 -16.06 -29.06 -13.66
C SER A 535 -17.23 -29.99 -13.29
N ASP A 536 -18.02 -30.46 -14.26
CA ASP A 536 -19.24 -31.26 -14.03
C ASP A 536 -20.34 -30.50 -13.26
N LEU A 537 -20.50 -29.21 -13.59
CA LEU A 537 -21.54 -28.31 -13.05
C LEU A 537 -22.43 -27.76 -14.18
N PRO A 538 -23.16 -28.62 -14.91
CA PRO A 538 -23.90 -28.24 -16.11
C PRO A 538 -25.03 -27.23 -15.83
N GLU A 539 -25.64 -27.25 -14.63
CA GLU A 539 -26.65 -26.27 -14.24
C GLU A 539 -26.09 -24.85 -14.16
N LYS A 540 -24.89 -24.69 -13.58
CA LYS A 540 -24.20 -23.39 -13.52
C LYS A 540 -23.73 -22.96 -14.89
N ALA A 541 -23.20 -23.88 -15.71
CA ALA A 541 -22.80 -23.58 -17.07
C ALA A 541 -23.97 -23.01 -17.89
N LEU A 542 -25.17 -23.62 -17.78
CA LEU A 542 -26.35 -23.17 -18.53
C LEU A 542 -26.77 -21.73 -18.24
N GLN A 543 -26.48 -21.20 -17.04
CA GLN A 543 -26.83 -19.82 -16.66
C GLN A 543 -26.16 -18.79 -17.56
N TYR A 544 -24.92 -19.05 -17.99
CA TYR A 544 -24.13 -18.14 -18.83
C TYR A 544 -24.33 -18.38 -20.33
N ASN A 545 -25.06 -19.44 -20.72
CA ASN A 545 -25.38 -19.73 -22.12
C ASN A 545 -26.32 -18.67 -22.73
N ASN A 546 -27.29 -18.16 -21.97
CA ASN A 546 -28.25 -17.18 -22.50
C ASN A 546 -27.60 -15.85 -22.88
N GLU A 547 -26.53 -15.45 -22.20
CA GLU A 547 -25.81 -14.21 -22.51
C GLU A 547 -24.91 -14.35 -23.73
N LEU A 548 -24.28 -15.52 -23.91
CA LEU A 548 -23.53 -15.84 -25.11
C LEU A 548 -24.41 -15.80 -26.38
N LYS A 549 -25.71 -16.11 -26.25
CA LYS A 549 -26.68 -16.02 -27.36
C LYS A 549 -26.97 -14.58 -27.79
N HIS A 550 -26.92 -13.60 -26.88
CA HIS A 550 -27.25 -12.21 -27.18
C HIS A 550 -26.07 -11.42 -27.76
N ALA A 551 -24.84 -11.85 -27.51
CA ALA A 551 -23.63 -11.08 -27.83
C ALA A 551 -22.91 -11.52 -29.12
N ALA A 552 -23.63 -12.15 -30.06
CA ALA A 552 -23.03 -12.94 -31.14
C ALA A 552 -22.06 -12.19 -32.07
N GLN A 553 -20.79 -12.61 -32.02
CA GLN A 553 -19.95 -12.94 -33.17
C GLN A 553 -18.91 -14.01 -32.74
N GLN A 554 -19.07 -15.24 -33.26
CA GLN A 554 -18.13 -16.39 -33.25
C GLN A 554 -17.92 -17.23 -31.97
N THR A 555 -18.97 -17.68 -31.28
CA THR A 555 -19.07 -19.08 -30.80
C THR A 555 -20.50 -19.31 -30.33
N TYR A 556 -21.36 -19.81 -31.21
CA TYR A 556 -22.61 -20.38 -30.76
C TYR A 556 -22.26 -21.59 -29.89
N LEU A 557 -22.82 -21.67 -28.68
CA LEU A 557 -23.23 -22.99 -28.22
C LEU A 557 -24.29 -23.42 -29.22
N ASP A 558 -23.94 -24.37 -30.09
CA ASP A 558 -24.93 -24.95 -30.97
C ASP A 558 -26.09 -25.50 -30.13
N THR A 559 -27.31 -25.49 -30.69
CA THR A 559 -28.51 -26.03 -30.02
C THR A 559 -28.25 -27.42 -29.44
N GLN A 560 -27.35 -28.17 -30.09
CA GLN A 560 -26.88 -29.48 -29.69
C GLN A 560 -26.16 -29.47 -28.33
N THR A 561 -25.26 -28.52 -28.04
CA THR A 561 -24.55 -28.46 -26.76
C THR A 561 -25.49 -28.13 -25.61
N GLU A 562 -26.46 -27.23 -25.82
CA GLU A 562 -27.49 -26.94 -24.82
C GLU A 562 -28.36 -28.17 -24.53
N GLU A 563 -28.75 -28.90 -25.57
CA GLU A 563 -29.53 -30.12 -25.44
C GLU A 563 -28.75 -31.21 -24.69
N ILE A 564 -27.47 -31.39 -25.03
CA ILE A 564 -26.57 -32.31 -24.34
C ILE A 564 -26.48 -31.95 -22.84
N LEU A 565 -26.28 -30.67 -22.51
CA LEU A 565 -26.26 -30.23 -21.10
C LEU A 565 -27.57 -30.51 -20.37
N LYS A 566 -28.73 -30.23 -20.99
CA LYS A 566 -30.04 -30.55 -20.41
C LYS A 566 -30.22 -32.05 -20.20
N ASN A 567 -29.72 -32.87 -21.12
CA ASN A 567 -29.72 -34.33 -21.00
C ASN A 567 -28.83 -34.80 -19.85
N ILE A 568 -27.61 -34.24 -19.71
CA ILE A 568 -26.74 -34.52 -18.56
C ILE A 568 -27.45 -34.17 -17.24
N ILE A 569 -28.04 -32.97 -17.12
CA ILE A 569 -28.78 -32.55 -15.93
C ILE A 569 -29.93 -33.52 -15.61
N LYS A 570 -30.68 -33.94 -16.63
CA LYS A 570 -31.78 -34.91 -16.47
C LYS A 570 -31.27 -36.26 -15.99
N LEU A 571 -30.17 -36.76 -16.54
CA LEU A 571 -29.55 -38.03 -16.14
C LEU A 571 -28.98 -37.98 -14.73
N LYS A 572 -28.37 -36.87 -14.31
CA LYS A 572 -27.84 -36.67 -12.94
C LYS A 572 -28.92 -36.73 -11.86
N LYS A 573 -30.20 -36.52 -12.21
CA LYS A 573 -31.35 -36.64 -11.29
C LYS A 573 -31.88 -38.07 -11.16
N GLN A 574 -31.47 -38.99 -12.03
CA GLN A 574 -31.88 -40.39 -11.98
C GLN A 574 -31.00 -41.18 -11.00
N THR A 575 -31.49 -42.34 -10.54
CA THR A 575 -30.70 -43.25 -9.70
C THR A 575 -29.45 -43.70 -10.44
N ARG A 576 -28.26 -43.51 -9.87
CA ARG A 576 -26.98 -43.85 -10.52
C ARG A 576 -26.93 -45.35 -10.88
N SER A 577 -26.54 -45.63 -12.12
CA SER A 577 -26.21 -46.95 -12.64
C SER A 577 -25.02 -46.85 -13.59
N ASP A 578 -24.34 -47.96 -13.86
CA ASP A 578 -23.21 -48.00 -14.81
C ASP A 578 -23.62 -47.45 -16.18
N ASN A 579 -24.80 -47.85 -16.68
CA ASN A 579 -25.33 -47.37 -17.96
C ASN A 579 -25.57 -45.85 -17.97
N ILE A 580 -26.06 -45.28 -16.86
CA ILE A 580 -26.29 -43.82 -16.76
C ILE A 580 -24.96 -43.08 -16.69
N ASN A 581 -23.98 -43.59 -15.96
CA ASN A 581 -22.64 -42.99 -15.88
C ASN A 581 -21.94 -43.04 -17.25
N GLU A 582 -21.98 -44.17 -17.96
CA GLU A 582 -21.43 -44.28 -19.32
C GLU A 582 -22.10 -43.31 -20.29
N LEU A 583 -23.43 -43.14 -20.19
CA LEU A 583 -24.16 -42.18 -21.01
C LEU A 583 -23.75 -40.73 -20.71
N ILE A 584 -23.62 -40.36 -19.42
CA ILE A 584 -23.11 -39.04 -19.02
C ILE A 584 -21.67 -38.83 -19.53
N ALA A 585 -20.80 -39.82 -19.39
CA ALA A 585 -19.43 -39.76 -19.90
C ALA A 585 -19.40 -39.55 -21.42
N SER A 586 -20.25 -40.27 -22.17
CA SER A 586 -20.35 -40.14 -23.63
C SER A 586 -20.75 -38.72 -24.06
N TYR A 587 -21.68 -38.09 -23.34
CA TYR A 587 -22.10 -36.72 -23.60
C TYR A 587 -20.97 -35.72 -23.34
N TYR A 588 -20.20 -35.91 -22.26
CA TYR A 588 -19.03 -35.06 -22.00
C TYR A 588 -17.93 -35.26 -23.07
N HIS A 589 -17.70 -36.48 -23.54
CA HIS A 589 -16.76 -36.75 -24.64
C HIS A 589 -17.17 -36.12 -25.97
N GLN A 590 -18.47 -36.17 -26.32
CA GLN A 590 -19.00 -35.50 -27.52
C GLN A 590 -18.66 -34.00 -27.55
N LEU A 591 -18.57 -33.39 -26.37
CA LEU A 591 -18.27 -31.98 -26.18
C LEU A 591 -16.80 -31.70 -25.81
N ARG A 592 -15.92 -32.69 -25.91
CA ARG A 592 -14.47 -32.58 -25.58
C ARG A 592 -14.19 -32.09 -24.16
N ALA A 593 -15.04 -32.46 -23.21
CA ALA A 593 -14.84 -32.23 -21.77
C ALA A 593 -14.41 -33.54 -21.10
N ASP A 594 -13.27 -34.08 -21.54
CA ASP A 594 -12.76 -35.37 -21.08
C ASP A 594 -12.48 -35.37 -19.56
N GLU A 595 -12.16 -34.20 -18.99
CA GLU A 595 -11.95 -34.06 -17.54
C GLU A 595 -13.25 -34.32 -16.75
N ALA A 596 -14.40 -33.89 -17.29
CA ALA A 596 -15.71 -34.18 -16.70
C ALA A 596 -16.13 -35.63 -16.97
N ALA A 597 -15.89 -36.14 -18.18
CA ALA A 597 -16.19 -37.52 -18.55
C ALA A 597 -15.47 -38.52 -17.63
N ALA A 598 -14.21 -38.24 -17.27
CA ALA A 598 -13.40 -39.07 -16.39
C ALA A 598 -14.00 -39.31 -14.99
N LYS A 599 -14.94 -38.46 -14.53
CA LYS A 599 -15.65 -38.64 -13.25
C LYS A 599 -16.71 -39.74 -13.30
N TYR A 600 -17.12 -40.13 -14.50
CA TYR A 600 -18.20 -41.10 -14.74
C TYR A 600 -17.70 -42.40 -15.39
N THR A 601 -16.46 -42.44 -15.86
CA THR A 601 -15.83 -43.68 -16.32
C THR A 601 -15.32 -44.50 -15.12
N LYS A 602 -15.50 -45.82 -15.16
CA LYS A 602 -14.95 -46.73 -14.14
C LYS A 602 -13.43 -46.56 -14.09
N LYS A 603 -12.88 -46.21 -12.92
CA LYS A 603 -11.46 -46.47 -12.65
C LYS A 603 -11.27 -47.99 -12.69
N ASN A 604 -10.72 -48.51 -13.78
CA ASN A 604 -10.15 -49.84 -13.78
C ASN A 604 -8.98 -49.81 -12.79
N SER A 605 -9.24 -50.24 -11.55
CA SER A 605 -8.19 -50.62 -10.61
C SER A 605 -7.44 -51.80 -11.23
N ARG A 606 -6.28 -51.51 -11.82
CA ARG A 606 -5.23 -52.48 -12.09
C ARG A 606 -4.10 -52.26 -11.11
#